data_AF-A0A8T5IR35-F1
#
_entry.id   AF-A0A8T5IR35-F1
#
_cell.length_a   1.000
_cell.length_b   1.000
_cell.length_c   1.000
_cell.angle_alpha   90.00
_cell.angle_beta   90.00
_cell.angle_gamma   90.00
#
_symmetry.space_group_name_H-M   'P 1'
#
loop_
_entity.id
_entity.type
_entity.pdbx_description
1 polymer ?
#
loop_
_entity_poly.entity_id
_entity_poly.type
_entity_poly.pdbx_seq_one_letter_code
_entity_poly.pdbx_strand_id
1 'polypeptide(L)'
;MLPEMIRLKHLDEGIMNLVIDINRIPDVHTLTNCEGHIWRDCPAWPTKDGWLHFLTEKNENKGLLNKISEYCSDFDHMSIDTRNYTNRLVHTISAGFEPHHTSGMENIFEQMSKRKQEEYFKRADVRKEEILNNWSDLNGLVRSYIKNNISEHVDSLRYR
;
A
#
# COMPACT_ATOMS: atom_id res chain seq x y z
N MET A 1 3.96 -11.58 -19.04
CA MET A 1 4.76 -11.67 -17.79
C MET A 1 4.75 -10.34 -17.05
N LEU A 2 4.49 -10.28 -15.74
CA LEU A 2 4.60 -9.04 -14.96
C LEU A 2 5.84 -8.29 -15.41
N PRO A 3 5.82 -6.94 -15.50
CA PRO A 3 7.01 -6.18 -15.90
C PRO A 3 8.23 -6.74 -15.18
N GLU A 4 9.37 -6.93 -15.86
CA GLU A 4 10.59 -7.53 -15.26
C GLU A 4 11.01 -6.88 -13.92
N MET A 5 10.53 -5.65 -13.68
CA MET A 5 10.69 -4.88 -12.45
C MET A 5 9.91 -5.45 -11.24
N ILE A 6 8.81 -6.18 -11.45
CA ILE A 6 8.01 -6.80 -10.39
C ILE A 6 8.45 -8.25 -10.23
N ARG A 7 9.53 -8.44 -9.48
CA ARG A 7 9.96 -9.77 -9.05
C ARG A 7 8.99 -10.26 -7.97
N LEU A 8 8.02 -11.10 -8.35
CA LEU A 8 7.04 -11.72 -7.45
C LEU A 8 7.63 -12.30 -6.16
N LYS A 9 8.86 -12.84 -6.21
CA LYS A 9 9.61 -13.35 -5.06
C LYS A 9 9.99 -12.31 -3.99
N HIS A 10 9.75 -11.02 -4.26
CA HIS A 10 10.02 -9.91 -3.36
C HIS A 10 8.75 -9.14 -3.01
N LEU A 11 7.57 -9.70 -3.32
CA LEU A 11 6.29 -9.14 -2.89
C LEU A 11 5.90 -9.75 -1.56
N ASP A 12 5.47 -8.90 -0.64
CA ASP A 12 4.89 -9.38 0.61
C ASP A 12 3.52 -10.01 0.32
N GLU A 13 3.25 -11.18 0.90
CA GLU A 13 2.09 -11.99 0.58
C GLU A 13 0.76 -11.25 0.80
N GLY A 14 0.68 -10.40 1.82
CA GLY A 14 -0.52 -9.66 2.19
C GLY A 14 -0.93 -8.56 1.21
N ILE A 15 -0.02 -8.05 0.37
CA ILE A 15 -0.31 -7.02 -0.65
C ILE A 15 -0.15 -7.56 -2.09
N MET A 16 0.37 -8.78 -2.24
CA MET A 16 0.69 -9.38 -3.54
C MET A 16 -0.47 -9.34 -4.53
N ASN A 17 -1.68 -9.72 -4.12
CA ASN A 17 -2.84 -9.75 -5.02
C ASN A 17 -3.21 -8.34 -5.53
N LEU A 18 -3.17 -7.34 -4.66
CA LEU A 18 -3.40 -5.94 -5.03
C LEU A 18 -2.37 -5.46 -6.06
N VAL A 19 -1.09 -5.77 -5.83
CA VAL A 19 -0.01 -5.46 -6.78
C VAL A 19 -0.28 -6.11 -8.14
N ILE A 20 -0.61 -7.40 -8.16
CA ILE A 20 -0.90 -8.13 -9.40
C ILE A 20 -2.06 -7.47 -10.15
N ASP A 21 -3.17 -7.22 -9.47
CA ASP A 21 -4.39 -6.70 -10.10
C ASP A 21 -4.23 -5.24 -10.54
N ILE A 22 -3.50 -4.40 -9.80
CA ILE A 22 -3.19 -3.03 -10.24
C ILE A 22 -2.39 -3.01 -11.55
N ASN A 23 -1.42 -3.92 -11.72
CA ASN A 23 -0.63 -4.02 -12.96
C ASN A 23 -1.40 -4.64 -14.13
N ARG A 24 -2.65 -5.06 -13.94
CA ARG A 24 -3.52 -5.48 -15.05
C ARG A 24 -4.22 -4.29 -15.70
N ILE A 25 -4.27 -3.14 -15.03
CA ILE A 25 -4.92 -1.95 -15.57
C ILE A 25 -3.98 -1.34 -16.64
N PRO A 26 -4.47 -1.06 -17.85
CA PRO A 26 -3.68 -0.39 -18.89
C PRO A 26 -3.03 0.88 -18.37
N ASP A 27 -1.77 1.09 -18.76
CA ASP A 27 -0.97 2.27 -18.42
C ASP A 27 -0.72 2.47 -16.91
N VAL A 28 -0.87 1.41 -16.12
CA VAL A 28 -0.56 1.38 -14.69
C VAL A 28 0.64 0.46 -14.40
N HIS A 29 1.60 0.96 -13.63
CA HIS A 29 2.81 0.20 -13.28
C HIS A 29 3.21 0.38 -11.82
N THR A 30 3.32 -0.71 -11.06
CA THR A 30 3.84 -0.65 -9.67
C THR A 30 5.36 -0.46 -9.66
N LEU A 31 5.84 0.36 -8.73
CA LEU A 31 7.26 0.65 -8.51
C LEU A 31 7.83 -0.14 -7.33
N THR A 32 7.25 0.03 -6.15
CA THR A 32 7.67 -0.63 -4.91
C THR A 32 6.49 -0.74 -3.95
N ASN A 33 6.57 -1.69 -3.02
CA ASN A 33 5.50 -1.99 -2.08
C ASN A 33 6.08 -2.50 -0.75
N CYS A 34 5.22 -2.49 0.26
CA CYS A 34 5.43 -3.06 1.59
C CYS A 34 4.05 -3.32 2.18
N GLU A 35 3.78 -4.49 2.72
CA GLU A 35 2.48 -4.74 3.38
C GLU A 35 2.37 -4.08 4.77
N GLY A 36 3.50 -3.63 5.31
CA GLY A 36 3.67 -3.12 6.67
C GLY A 36 4.10 -4.21 7.64
N HIS A 37 5.09 -3.96 8.50
CA HIS A 37 5.67 -4.97 9.37
C HIS A 37 5.85 -4.49 10.80
N ILE A 38 5.87 -5.45 11.72
CA ILE A 38 6.19 -5.26 13.13
C ILE A 38 7.49 -6.01 13.41
N TRP A 39 8.47 -5.32 14.01
CA TRP A 39 9.78 -5.86 14.33
C TRP A 39 10.05 -5.73 15.82
N ARG A 40 9.71 -6.80 16.55
CA ARG A 40 9.85 -6.84 18.02
C ARG A 40 11.32 -6.85 18.48
N ASP A 41 12.22 -7.23 17.59
CA ASP A 41 13.67 -7.33 17.79
C ASP A 41 14.44 -6.08 17.35
N CYS A 42 13.75 -5.08 16.78
CA CYS A 42 14.34 -3.81 16.38
C CYS A 42 13.70 -2.63 17.14
N PRO A 43 14.08 -2.35 18.40
CA PRO A 43 13.50 -1.25 19.17
C PRO A 43 13.69 0.13 18.55
N ALA A 44 14.73 0.28 17.73
CA ALA A 44 14.96 1.48 16.97
C ALA A 44 13.78 1.74 16.01
N TRP A 45 13.37 0.73 15.25
CA TRP A 45 12.27 0.78 14.29
C TRP A 45 11.32 -0.40 14.60
N PRO A 46 10.41 -0.28 15.59
CA PRO A 46 9.53 -1.38 15.99
C PRO A 46 8.45 -1.70 14.95
N THR A 47 8.17 -0.76 14.04
CA THR A 47 7.23 -0.93 12.93
C THR A 47 7.76 -0.28 11.66
N LYS A 48 7.28 -0.78 10.52
CA LYS A 48 7.46 -0.18 9.20
C LYS A 48 6.09 -0.13 8.54
N ASP A 49 5.69 1.06 8.11
CA ASP A 49 4.41 1.29 7.45
C ASP A 49 4.26 0.45 6.18
N GLY A 50 3.01 0.18 5.81
CA GLY A 50 2.68 -0.38 4.52
C GLY A 50 2.63 0.72 3.45
N TRP A 51 3.00 0.38 2.22
CA TRP A 51 2.86 1.27 1.09
C TRP A 51 2.71 0.55 -0.24
N LEU A 52 2.12 1.23 -1.21
CA LEU A 52 2.12 0.84 -2.61
C LEU A 52 2.37 2.06 -3.50
N HIS A 53 3.49 2.04 -4.22
CA HIS A 53 3.80 3.06 -5.22
C HIS A 53 3.48 2.56 -6.61
N PHE A 54 2.74 3.34 -7.39
CA PHE A 54 2.46 3.02 -8.79
C PHE A 54 2.38 4.27 -9.66
N LEU A 55 2.66 4.08 -10.95
CA LEU A 55 2.60 5.08 -12.00
C LEU A 55 1.30 4.97 -12.77
N THR A 56 0.78 6.11 -13.21
CA THR A 56 -0.24 6.21 -14.27
C THR A 56 0.14 7.28 -15.29
N GLU A 57 -0.40 7.21 -16.50
CA GLU A 57 -0.34 8.30 -17.47
C GLU A 57 -1.24 9.47 -17.04
N LYS A 58 -0.83 10.70 -17.39
CA LYS A 58 -1.59 11.91 -17.02
C LYS A 58 -2.98 11.90 -17.67
N ASN A 59 -4.01 12.03 -16.85
CA ASN A 59 -5.44 12.04 -17.18
C ASN A 59 -6.11 10.67 -17.37
N GLU A 60 -5.37 9.58 -17.34
CA GLU A 60 -5.94 8.24 -17.36
C GLU A 60 -6.40 7.80 -15.96
N ASN A 61 -7.26 6.80 -15.90
CA ASN A 61 -7.65 6.10 -14.66
C ASN A 61 -8.20 6.99 -13.53
N LYS A 62 -8.69 8.21 -13.81
CA LYS A 62 -9.24 9.14 -12.79
C LYS A 62 -10.34 8.50 -11.94
N GLY A 63 -11.21 7.70 -12.55
CA GLY A 63 -12.29 7.01 -11.84
C GLY A 63 -11.79 5.98 -10.83
N LEU A 64 -10.68 5.28 -11.13
CA LEU A 64 -10.02 4.38 -10.18
C LEU A 64 -9.41 5.16 -9.02
N LEU A 65 -8.67 6.22 -9.33
CA LEU A 65 -7.98 7.04 -8.34
C LEU A 65 -8.97 7.70 -7.36
N ASN A 66 -10.10 8.19 -7.85
CA ASN A 66 -11.15 8.75 -6.99
C ASN A 66 -11.70 7.69 -6.02
N LYS A 67 -11.99 6.48 -6.49
CA LYS A 67 -12.48 5.39 -5.64
C LYS A 67 -11.47 4.94 -4.60
N ILE A 68 -10.19 4.85 -4.97
CA ILE A 68 -9.12 4.55 -4.01
C ILE A 68 -9.01 5.68 -2.98
N SER A 69 -9.10 6.94 -3.41
CA SER A 69 -9.05 8.09 -2.51
C SER A 69 -10.22 8.13 -1.53
N GLU A 70 -11.43 7.86 -2.00
CA GLU A 70 -12.63 7.73 -1.16
C GLU A 70 -12.45 6.61 -0.14
N TYR A 71 -12.04 5.42 -0.59
CA TYR A 71 -11.78 4.28 0.30
C TYR A 71 -10.73 4.60 1.37
N CYS A 72 -9.59 5.18 1.00
CA CYS A 72 -8.55 5.53 1.96
C CYS A 72 -9.03 6.58 2.97
N SER A 73 -9.96 7.47 2.60
CA SER A 73 -10.47 8.51 3.50
C SER A 73 -11.37 7.99 4.61
N ASP A 74 -11.87 6.75 4.50
CA ASP A 74 -12.67 6.09 5.54
C ASP A 74 -11.82 5.60 6.72
N PHE A 75 -10.48 5.60 6.59
CA PHE A 75 -9.56 5.06 7.58
C PHE A 75 -8.51 6.10 7.98
N ASP A 76 -8.34 6.31 9.29
CA ASP A 76 -7.39 7.29 9.86
C ASP A 76 -5.92 7.02 9.52
N HIS A 77 -5.62 5.76 9.21
CA HIS A 77 -4.28 5.26 8.98
C HIS A 77 -3.98 4.98 7.52
N MET A 78 -4.93 5.24 6.61
CA MET A 78 -4.70 5.12 5.18
C MET A 78 -4.66 6.49 4.53
N SER A 79 -3.86 6.60 3.48
CA SER A 79 -3.87 7.78 2.63
C SER A 79 -3.47 7.43 1.21
N ILE A 80 -3.81 8.31 0.27
CA ILE A 80 -3.25 8.29 -1.07
C ILE A 80 -2.71 9.67 -1.42
N ASP A 81 -1.44 9.71 -1.81
CA ASP A 81 -0.78 10.91 -2.29
C ASP A 81 -0.48 10.77 -3.78
N THR A 82 -0.64 11.85 -4.53
CA THR A 82 -0.32 11.90 -5.97
C THR A 82 0.70 13.00 -6.24
N ARG A 83 1.79 12.66 -6.93
CA ARG A 83 2.87 13.58 -7.32
C ARG A 83 3.07 13.55 -8.84
N ASN A 84 3.33 14.72 -9.42
CA ASN A 84 3.67 14.81 -10.85
C ASN A 84 5.10 14.31 -11.10
N TYR A 85 5.28 13.46 -12.10
CA TYR A 85 6.58 13.00 -12.57
C TYR A 85 6.66 13.07 -14.10
N THR A 86 7.23 14.15 -14.62
CA THR A 86 7.34 14.43 -16.08
C THR A 86 5.99 14.30 -16.79
N ASN A 87 5.71 13.17 -17.45
CA ASN A 87 4.47 12.89 -18.20
C ASN A 87 3.55 11.88 -17.48
N ARG A 88 3.95 11.42 -16.31
CA ARG A 88 3.23 10.45 -15.49
C ARG A 88 2.84 11.05 -14.14
N LEU A 89 1.96 10.35 -13.44
CA LEU A 89 1.65 10.59 -12.04
C LEU A 89 2.20 9.43 -11.21
N VAL A 90 2.88 9.74 -10.11
CA VAL A 90 3.25 8.78 -9.09
C VAL A 90 2.20 8.83 -8.00
N HIS A 91 1.58 7.70 -7.73
CA HIS A 91 0.65 7.52 -6.62
C HIS A 91 1.30 6.70 -5.53
N THR A 92 1.09 7.10 -4.30
CA THR A 92 1.51 6.37 -3.11
C THR A 92 0.28 6.12 -2.27
N ILE A 93 -0.12 4.87 -2.11
CA ILE A 93 -1.05 4.49 -1.04
C ILE A 93 -0.20 4.16 0.18
N SER A 94 -0.49 4.76 1.32
CA SER A 94 0.22 4.53 2.58
C SER A 94 -0.74 3.91 3.61
N ALA A 95 -0.22 3.01 4.45
CA ALA A 95 -0.95 2.43 5.57
C ALA A 95 -0.06 2.47 6.83
N GLY A 96 -0.37 3.40 7.73
CA GLY A 96 0.49 3.78 8.84
C GLY A 96 0.25 3.01 10.14
N PHE A 97 1.33 2.68 10.83
CA PHE A 97 1.29 2.34 12.24
C PHE A 97 1.26 3.61 13.11
N GLU A 98 1.02 3.43 14.41
CA GLU A 98 1.22 4.50 15.37
C GLU A 98 2.69 4.99 15.31
N PRO A 99 2.94 6.31 15.29
CA PRO A 99 4.29 6.84 15.24
C PRO A 99 5.16 6.32 16.38
N HIS A 100 6.37 5.87 16.05
CA HIS A 100 7.41 5.49 17.02
C HIS A 100 8.60 6.47 17.02
N HIS A 101 8.55 7.48 16.15
CA HIS A 101 9.45 8.64 16.11
C HIS A 101 8.67 9.95 16.13
N THR A 102 9.29 11.01 16.64
CA THR A 102 8.84 12.38 16.37
C THR A 102 9.17 12.78 14.93
N SER A 103 8.62 13.92 14.47
CA SER A 103 9.01 14.52 13.19
C SER A 103 10.50 14.89 13.11
N GLY A 104 11.17 15.06 14.25
CA GLY A 104 12.61 15.29 14.36
C GLY A 104 13.46 14.01 14.43
N MET A 105 12.88 12.84 14.15
CA MET A 105 13.53 11.52 14.22
C MET A 105 14.00 11.12 15.63
N GLU A 106 13.41 11.71 16.67
CA GLU A 106 13.65 11.27 18.04
C GLU A 106 12.85 9.99 18.30
N ASN A 107 13.53 8.92 18.75
CA ASN A 107 12.91 7.62 19.02
C ASN A 107 12.10 7.66 20.32
N ILE A 108 10.80 7.91 20.21
CA ILE A 108 9.89 7.97 21.35
C ILE A 108 9.57 6.57 21.89
N PHE A 109 9.68 5.52 21.07
CA PHE A 109 9.41 4.15 21.51
C PHE A 109 10.45 3.65 22.53
N GLU A 110 11.73 3.91 22.29
CA GLU A 110 12.80 3.54 23.24
C GLU A 110 12.73 4.32 24.56
N GLN A 111 12.12 5.52 24.55
CA GLN A 111 11.89 6.31 25.76
C GLN A 111 10.72 5.81 26.61
N MET A 112 9.88 4.92 26.07
CA MET A 112 8.76 4.33 26.80
C MET A 112 9.22 3.32 27.84
N SER A 113 8.44 3.15 28.92
CA SER A 113 8.64 2.03 29.84
C SER A 113 8.31 0.71 29.15
N LYS A 114 8.89 -0.40 29.63
CA LYS A 114 8.63 -1.75 29.09
C LYS A 114 7.13 -2.09 28.97
N ARG A 115 6.32 -1.68 29.96
CA ARG A 115 4.86 -1.85 29.91
C ARG A 115 4.23 -1.12 28.72
N LYS A 116 4.65 0.12 28.47
CA LYS A 116 4.13 0.94 27.37
C LYS A 116 4.58 0.42 25.99
N GLN A 117 5.81 -0.10 25.89
CA GLN A 117 6.31 -0.76 24.67
C GLN A 117 5.49 -2.00 24.32
N GLU A 118 5.16 -2.82 25.32
CA GLU A 118 4.29 -3.98 25.13
C GLU A 118 2.86 -3.56 24.70
N GLU A 119 2.33 -2.49 25.29
CA GLU A 119 1.05 -1.92 24.86
C GLU A 119 1.09 -1.37 23.43
N TYR A 120 2.21 -0.77 23.01
CA TYR A 120 2.41 -0.33 21.64
C TYR A 120 2.37 -1.53 20.68
N PHE A 121 3.11 -2.61 20.97
CA PHE A 121 3.09 -3.79 20.10
C PHE A 121 1.70 -4.42 19.99
N LYS A 122 0.94 -4.49 21.08
CA LYS A 122 -0.46 -4.98 21.03
C LYS A 122 -1.34 -4.15 20.09
N ARG A 123 -1.20 -2.82 20.11
CA ARG A 123 -1.92 -1.94 19.17
C ARG A 123 -1.40 -2.09 17.75
N ALA A 124 -0.08 -2.27 17.58
CA ALA A 124 0.51 -2.51 16.28
C ALA A 124 0.02 -3.84 15.68
N ASP A 125 -0.12 -4.91 16.47
CA ASP A 125 -0.67 -6.20 15.99
C ASP A 125 -2.10 -6.02 15.47
N VAL A 126 -2.96 -5.33 16.23
CA VAL A 126 -4.33 -5.01 15.78
C VAL A 126 -4.30 -4.19 14.50
N ARG A 127 -3.47 -3.14 14.45
CA ARG A 127 -3.32 -2.30 13.24
C ARG A 127 -2.79 -3.10 12.06
N LYS A 128 -1.95 -4.11 12.27
CA LYS A 128 -1.46 -4.98 11.19
C LYS A 128 -2.60 -5.80 10.57
N GLU A 129 -3.50 -6.33 11.38
CA GLU A 129 -4.69 -7.05 10.88
C GLU A 129 -5.60 -6.11 10.09
N GLU A 130 -5.85 -4.89 10.60
CA GLU A 130 -6.58 -3.84 9.87
C GLU A 130 -5.94 -3.57 8.51
N ILE A 131 -4.65 -3.22 8.49
CA ILE A 131 -3.89 -2.92 7.26
C ILE A 131 -3.99 -4.06 6.23
N LEU A 132 -3.83 -5.31 6.66
CA LEU A 132 -3.93 -6.48 5.76
C LEU A 132 -5.33 -6.63 5.17
N ASN A 133 -6.37 -6.44 5.98
CA ASN A 133 -7.75 -6.45 5.50
C ASN A 133 -7.99 -5.31 4.51
N ASN A 134 -7.50 -4.11 4.83
CA ASN A 134 -7.61 -2.96 3.95
C ASN A 134 -6.90 -3.16 2.60
N TRP A 135 -5.75 -3.84 2.56
CA TRP A 135 -5.10 -4.23 1.30
C TRP A 135 -5.96 -5.21 0.49
N SER A 136 -6.58 -6.18 1.15
CA SER A 136 -7.48 -7.14 0.50
C SER A 136 -8.74 -6.45 -0.06
N ASP A 137 -9.33 -5.54 0.68
CA ASP A 137 -10.53 -4.80 0.27
C ASP A 137 -10.23 -3.84 -0.89
N LEU A 138 -9.10 -3.12 -0.84
CA LEU A 138 -8.59 -2.33 -1.96
C LEU A 138 -8.43 -3.20 -3.22
N ASN A 139 -7.96 -4.44 -3.07
CA ASN A 139 -7.87 -5.36 -4.19
C ASN A 139 -9.26 -5.70 -4.77
N GLY A 140 -10.26 -5.93 -3.89
CA GLY A 140 -11.65 -6.12 -4.31
C GLY A 140 -12.20 -4.93 -5.11
N LEU A 141 -11.87 -3.71 -4.68
CA LEU A 141 -12.22 -2.47 -5.37
C LEU A 141 -11.55 -2.39 -6.76
N VAL A 142 -10.24 -2.67 -6.84
CA VAL A 142 -9.49 -2.69 -8.10
C VAL A 142 -10.06 -3.73 -9.07
N ARG A 143 -10.35 -4.95 -8.61
CA ARG A 143 -10.99 -6.00 -9.42
C ARG A 143 -12.34 -5.56 -9.96
N SER A 144 -13.15 -4.91 -9.12
CA SER A 144 -14.45 -4.38 -9.52
C SER A 144 -14.31 -3.28 -10.57
N TYR A 145 -13.30 -2.42 -10.45
CA TYR A 145 -12.98 -1.42 -11.46
C TYR A 145 -12.61 -2.09 -12.80
N ILE A 146 -11.68 -3.06 -12.79
CA ILE A 146 -11.25 -3.79 -13.98
C ILE A 146 -12.47 -4.42 -14.68
N LYS A 147 -13.28 -5.19 -13.94
CA LYS A 147 -14.46 -5.88 -14.49
C LYS A 147 -15.44 -4.93 -15.19
N ASN A 148 -15.61 -3.72 -14.66
CA ASN A 148 -16.61 -2.77 -15.15
C ASN A 148 -16.08 -1.86 -16.26
N ASN A 149 -14.77 -1.71 -16.42
CA ASN A 149 -14.19 -0.67 -17.28
C ASN A 149 -13.19 -1.22 -18.32
N ILE A 150 -12.72 -2.46 -18.18
CA ILE A 150 -11.76 -3.08 -19.09
C ILE A 150 -12.44 -4.27 -19.75
N SER A 151 -12.68 -4.16 -21.07
CA SER A 151 -13.46 -5.11 -21.86
C SER A 151 -12.67 -6.34 -22.30
N GLU A 152 -11.34 -6.29 -22.26
CA GLU A 152 -10.48 -7.45 -22.50
C GLU A 152 -10.56 -8.41 -21.29
N HIS A 153 -10.64 -9.71 -21.55
CA HIS A 153 -10.70 -10.72 -20.49
C HIS A 153 -9.50 -10.54 -19.55
N VAL A 154 -9.71 -10.52 -18.24
CA VAL A 154 -8.65 -10.24 -17.25
C VAL A 154 -7.47 -11.23 -17.38
N ASP A 155 -7.75 -12.47 -17.76
CA ASP A 155 -6.75 -13.51 -18.03
C ASP A 155 -6.04 -13.34 -19.39
N SER A 156 -6.60 -12.54 -20.29
CA SER A 156 -6.05 -12.23 -21.61
C SER A 156 -5.15 -11.00 -21.62
N LEU A 157 -5.21 -10.17 -20.57
CA LEU A 157 -4.28 -9.07 -20.31
C LEU A 157 -2.91 -9.67 -20.03
N ARG A 158 -2.20 -9.98 -21.12
CA ARG A 158 -0.79 -10.34 -21.07
C ARG A 158 -0.11 -9.17 -20.43
N TYR A 159 0.44 -9.41 -19.24
CA TYR A 159 1.42 -8.53 -18.68
C TYR A 159 2.50 -8.28 -19.79
N ARG A 160 2.54 -7.05 -20.30
CA ARG A 160 3.46 -6.61 -21.35
C ARG A 160 4.72 -6.06 -20.70
#